data_AF-A0A7J2JR91-F1
#
_entry.id   AF-A0A7J2JR91-F1
#
_cell.length_a   1.000
_cell.length_b   1.000
_cell.length_c   1.000
_cell.angle_alpha   90.00
_cell.angle_beta   90.00
_cell.angle_gamma   90.00
#
_symmetry.space_group_name_H-M   'P 1'
#
loop_
_entity.id
_entity.type
_entity.pdbx_description
1 polymer ?
#
loop_
_entity_poly.entity_id
_entity_poly.type
_entity_poly.pdbx_seq_one_letter_code
_entity_poly.pdbx_strand_id
1 'polypeptide(L)'
;MPARAPSELIKRAARLLLFRSGMKPGVKGWELAKVLGKDYLEVIKALNERLKELGLEVVAVNDKGKRLKLEGGKELRKATFLVVLRGPISLQEAKTSGWRIDDLAMLSVSLLYLLAKGGSAQYKELLEVLKSKFKGPRVEYVLGKMLRMGYLEQDGDTVKIGWRSRVEIDLDKLMDVEVESGAE
;
A
#
# COMPACT_ATOMS: atom_id res chain seq x y z
N MET A 1 9.10 23.78 13.74
CA MET A 1 10.30 23.95 12.89
C MET A 1 10.44 22.73 12.01
N PRO A 2 10.69 22.84 10.70
CA PRO A 2 10.94 21.67 9.86
C PRO A 2 12.15 20.91 10.41
N ALA A 3 12.08 19.58 10.43
CA ALA A 3 13.18 18.73 10.88
C ALA A 3 14.46 19.09 10.13
N ARG A 4 15.49 19.55 10.85
CA ARG A 4 16.78 19.97 10.28
C ARG A 4 17.61 18.73 9.97
N ALA A 5 17.39 18.15 8.79
CA ALA A 5 18.24 17.08 8.27
C ALA A 5 19.13 17.60 7.12
N PRO A 6 20.37 17.11 6.98
CA PRO A 6 21.23 17.43 5.85
C PRO A 6 20.56 17.11 4.50
N SER A 7 20.61 18.05 3.56
CA SER A 7 19.97 17.94 2.23
C SER A 7 20.35 16.66 1.49
N GLU A 8 21.62 16.24 1.55
CA GLU A 8 22.09 15.00 0.90
C GLU A 8 21.47 13.73 1.50
N LEU A 9 21.24 13.70 2.82
CA LEU A 9 20.56 12.57 3.45
C LEU A 9 19.08 12.52 3.07
N ILE A 10 18.41 13.67 2.93
CA ILE A 10 17.03 13.73 2.46
C ILE A 10 16.93 13.21 1.03
N LYS A 11 17.81 13.67 0.12
CA LYS A 11 17.89 13.15 -1.26
C LYS A 11 18.18 11.64 -1.29
N ARG A 12 19.00 11.15 -0.37
CA ARG A 12 19.30 9.71 -0.25
C ARG A 12 18.07 8.93 0.22
N ALA A 13 17.37 9.42 1.24
CA ALA A 13 16.12 8.82 1.72
C ALA A 13 15.05 8.77 0.63
N ALA A 14 14.88 9.87 -0.14
CA ALA A 14 13.96 9.92 -1.28
C ALA A 14 14.27 8.82 -2.29
N ARG A 15 15.55 8.64 -2.65
CA ARG A 15 15.98 7.58 -3.58
C ARG A 15 15.64 6.17 -3.07
N LEU A 16 15.87 5.91 -1.80
CA LEU A 16 15.61 4.61 -1.17
C LEU A 16 14.11 4.28 -1.11
N LEU A 17 13.26 5.28 -0.86
CA LEU A 17 11.83 5.06 -0.65
C LEU A 17 10.99 5.18 -1.93
N LEU A 18 11.39 6.02 -2.88
CA LEU A 18 10.64 6.24 -4.12
C LEU A 18 11.03 5.23 -5.23
N PHE A 19 12.29 4.79 -5.26
CA PHE A 19 12.75 3.84 -6.26
C PHE A 19 12.79 2.41 -5.73
N ARG A 20 12.39 1.48 -6.59
CA ARG A 20 11.97 0.13 -6.24
C ARG A 20 13.18 -0.81 -6.05
N SER A 21 13.16 -1.60 -4.97
CA SER A 21 14.06 -2.77 -4.80
C SER A 21 13.35 -4.12 -5.06
N GLY A 22 12.03 -4.15 -5.25
CA GLY A 22 11.22 -5.37 -5.45
C GLY A 22 9.72 -5.11 -5.65
N MET A 23 8.90 -6.16 -5.75
CA MET A 23 7.44 -6.03 -5.99
C MET A 23 6.65 -5.47 -4.78
N LYS A 24 7.14 -5.71 -3.56
CA LYS A 24 6.57 -5.15 -2.32
C LYS A 24 7.29 -3.82 -2.01
N PRO A 25 6.57 -2.72 -1.80
CA PRO A 25 7.18 -1.43 -1.56
C PRO A 25 7.75 -1.32 -0.15
N GLY A 26 8.66 -0.36 0.00
CA GLY A 26 9.18 0.08 1.28
C GLY A 26 10.52 -0.51 1.68
N VAL A 27 11.10 0.07 2.72
CA VAL A 27 12.43 -0.23 3.26
C VAL A 27 12.32 -0.42 4.76
N LYS A 28 13.03 -1.41 5.33
CA LYS A 28 12.97 -1.63 6.78
C LYS A 28 13.71 -0.53 7.52
N GLY A 29 13.19 -0.13 8.69
CA GLY A 29 13.77 0.94 9.50
C GLY A 29 15.23 0.72 9.87
N TRP A 30 15.63 -0.53 10.14
CA TRP A 30 17.03 -0.87 10.40
C TRP A 30 17.93 -0.68 9.18
N GLU A 31 17.42 -0.81 7.96
CA GLU A 31 18.17 -0.56 6.71
C GLU A 31 18.32 0.94 6.49
N LEU A 32 17.25 1.71 6.71
CA LEU A 32 17.32 3.17 6.71
C LEU A 32 18.33 3.68 7.75
N ALA A 33 18.32 3.14 8.97
CA ALA A 33 19.27 3.51 10.01
C ALA A 33 20.73 3.17 9.63
N LYS A 34 20.98 2.05 8.95
CA LYS A 34 22.32 1.70 8.44
C LYS A 34 22.84 2.70 7.41
N VAL A 35 21.95 3.23 6.56
CA VAL A 35 22.32 4.06 5.41
C VAL A 35 22.30 5.56 5.72
N LEU A 36 21.36 6.01 6.56
CA LEU A 36 21.11 7.42 6.89
C LEU A 36 21.69 7.81 8.27
N GLY A 37 22.09 6.84 9.10
CA GLY A 37 22.68 7.08 10.42
C GLY A 37 21.68 6.96 11.58
N LYS A 38 22.14 7.29 12.79
CA LYS A 38 21.37 7.15 14.03
C LYS A 38 20.09 8.00 14.03
N ASP A 39 20.14 9.17 13.39
CA ASP A 39 19.04 10.14 13.33
C ASP A 39 18.18 10.00 12.07
N TYR A 40 18.12 8.80 11.47
CA TYR A 40 17.37 8.55 10.23
C TYR A 40 15.90 9.01 10.32
N LEU A 41 15.28 8.95 11.50
CA LEU A 41 13.89 9.41 11.69
C LEU A 41 13.73 10.90 11.43
N GLU A 42 14.70 11.74 11.82
CA GLU A 42 14.67 13.17 11.52
C GLU A 42 14.83 13.43 10.02
N VAL A 43 15.65 12.62 9.34
CA VAL A 43 15.75 12.64 7.87
C VAL A 43 14.42 12.24 7.21
N ILE A 44 13.75 11.20 7.72
CA ILE A 44 12.45 10.75 7.22
C ILE A 44 11.37 11.80 7.45
N LYS A 45 11.31 12.44 8.62
CA LYS A 45 10.39 13.55 8.89
C LYS A 45 10.63 14.72 7.94
N ALA A 46 11.89 15.11 7.73
CA ALA A 46 12.25 16.17 6.80
C ALA A 46 11.86 15.85 5.35
N LEU A 47 12.03 14.59 4.93
CA LEU A 47 11.55 14.11 3.63
C LEU A 47 10.02 14.16 3.56
N ASN A 48 9.33 13.69 4.60
CA ASN A 48 7.87 13.67 4.66
C ASN A 48 7.28 15.07 4.47
N GLU A 49 7.83 16.09 5.13
CA GLU A 49 7.38 17.48 4.94
C GLU A 49 7.51 17.94 3.48
N ARG A 50 8.57 17.57 2.77
CA ARG A 50 8.74 17.90 1.34
C ARG A 50 7.77 17.14 0.44
N LEU A 51 7.51 15.86 0.76
CA LEU A 51 6.60 15.03 -0.01
C LEU A 51 5.15 15.48 0.11
N LYS A 52 4.76 16.12 1.22
CA LYS A 52 3.41 16.66 1.42
C LYS A 52 2.99 17.64 0.31
N GLU A 53 3.93 18.47 -0.16
CA GLU A 53 3.70 19.42 -1.25
C GLU A 53 3.40 18.72 -2.59
N LEU A 54 3.83 17.46 -2.74
CA LEU A 54 3.60 16.63 -3.91
C LEU A 54 2.38 15.70 -3.75
N GLY A 55 1.59 15.86 -2.69
CA GLY A 55 0.46 14.95 -2.40
C GLY A 55 0.91 13.55 -1.93
N LEU A 56 2.14 13.43 -1.44
CA LEU A 56 2.73 12.16 -0.98
C LEU A 56 3.01 12.23 0.53
N GLU A 57 3.08 11.08 1.18
CA GLU A 57 3.51 10.96 2.58
C GLU A 57 4.36 9.72 2.81
N VAL A 58 5.31 9.81 3.74
CA VAL A 58 6.03 8.65 4.27
C VAL A 58 5.26 8.09 5.44
N VAL A 59 4.91 6.81 5.37
CA VAL A 59 4.29 6.07 6.47
C VAL A 59 5.22 4.98 6.97
N ALA A 60 5.19 4.74 8.28
CA ALA A 60 5.81 3.57 8.90
C ALA A 60 4.72 2.56 9.25
N VAL A 61 4.92 1.29 8.92
CA VAL A 61 3.93 0.24 9.14
C VAL A 61 4.56 -0.99 9.78
N ASN A 62 3.81 -1.68 10.63
CA ASN A 62 4.22 -3.00 11.11
C ASN A 62 3.92 -4.08 10.07
N ASP A 63 4.29 -5.34 10.36
CA ASP A 63 4.11 -6.45 9.42
C ASP A 63 2.62 -6.79 9.14
N LYS A 64 1.69 -6.26 9.95
CA LYS A 64 0.23 -6.39 9.73
C LYS A 64 -0.36 -5.23 8.92
N GLY A 65 0.45 -4.25 8.50
CA GLY A 65 -0.01 -3.05 7.79
C GLY A 65 -0.63 -1.97 8.68
N LYS A 66 -0.48 -2.06 10.02
CA LYS A 66 -0.92 -0.99 10.91
C LYS A 66 0.08 0.16 10.85
N ARG A 67 -0.41 1.37 10.56
CA ARG A 67 0.38 2.61 10.59
C ARG A 67 0.89 2.90 12.00
N LEU A 68 2.17 3.27 12.09
CA LEU A 68 2.88 3.65 13.30
C LEU A 68 3.20 5.15 13.25
N LYS A 69 3.24 5.80 14.41
CA LYS A 69 3.64 7.20 14.52
C LYS A 69 5.15 7.34 14.31
N LEU A 70 5.60 8.34 13.56
CA LEU A 70 7.03 8.57 13.26
C LEU A 70 7.82 9.06 14.48
N GLU A 71 7.12 9.47 15.54
CA GLU A 71 7.66 9.81 16.86
C GLU A 71 7.86 8.57 17.74
N GLY A 72 7.53 7.38 17.24
CA GLY A 72 7.63 6.10 17.95
C GLY A 72 9.06 5.70 18.35
N GLY A 73 9.16 4.67 19.17
CA GLY A 73 10.40 4.19 19.77
C GLY A 73 11.09 3.09 18.97
N LYS A 74 11.56 2.06 19.67
CA LYS A 74 12.36 0.96 19.07
C LYS A 74 11.59 0.17 18.01
N GLU A 75 10.27 0.18 18.03
CA GLU A 75 9.41 -0.48 17.04
C GLU A 75 9.63 0.06 15.62
N LEU A 76 9.99 1.33 15.48
CA LEU A 76 10.28 1.94 14.17
C LEU A 76 11.52 1.36 13.50
N ARG A 77 12.44 0.75 14.25
CA ARG A 77 13.54 -0.01 13.61
C ARG A 77 13.01 -1.22 12.86
N LYS A 78 11.95 -1.87 13.35
CA LYS A 78 11.37 -3.08 12.72
C LYS A 78 10.29 -2.77 11.67
N ALA A 79 9.77 -1.55 11.70
CA ALA A 79 8.77 -1.08 10.77
C ALA A 79 9.27 -1.06 9.31
N THR A 80 8.34 -1.22 8.39
CA THR A 80 8.54 -0.94 6.97
C THR A 80 8.13 0.51 6.69
N PHE A 81 9.02 1.30 6.09
CA PHE A 81 8.74 2.67 5.66
C PHE A 81 8.46 2.66 4.17
N LEU A 82 7.39 3.32 3.75
CA LEU A 82 7.01 3.44 2.35
C LEU A 82 6.36 4.80 2.08
N VAL A 83 6.37 5.21 0.82
CA VAL A 83 5.67 6.41 0.36
C VAL A 83 4.30 6.01 -0.17
N VAL A 84 3.27 6.73 0.26
CA VAL A 84 1.88 6.56 -0.21
C VAL A 84 1.30 7.89 -0.67
N LEU A 85 0.20 7.83 -1.41
CA LEU A 85 -0.58 8.99 -1.84
C LEU A 85 -1.42 9.50 -0.67
N ARG A 86 -1.52 10.82 -0.50
CA ARG A 86 -2.32 11.47 0.57
C ARG A 86 -3.81 11.61 0.24
N GLY A 87 -4.22 11.21 -0.95
CA GLY A 87 -5.60 11.37 -1.42
C GLY A 87 -5.91 10.49 -2.61
N PRO A 88 -7.17 10.49 -3.07
CA PRO A 88 -7.57 9.77 -4.27
C PRO A 88 -6.83 10.33 -5.49
N ILE A 89 -6.55 9.46 -6.44
CA ILE A 89 -6.00 9.84 -7.75
C ILE A 89 -7.08 9.67 -8.81
N SER A 90 -7.00 10.48 -9.86
CA SER A 90 -7.85 10.31 -11.03
C SER A 90 -7.56 8.99 -11.75
N LEU A 91 -8.53 8.50 -12.53
CA LEU A 91 -8.34 7.33 -13.39
C LEU A 91 -7.22 7.54 -14.42
N GLN A 92 -7.00 8.79 -14.86
CA GLN A 92 -5.94 9.13 -15.80
C GLN A 92 -4.56 9.02 -15.13
N GLU A 93 -4.39 9.54 -13.91
CA GLU A 93 -3.15 9.37 -13.13
C GLU A 93 -2.84 7.92 -12.85
N ALA A 94 -3.85 7.12 -12.47
CA ALA A 94 -3.68 5.69 -12.24
C ALA A 94 -3.17 4.97 -13.49
N LYS A 95 -3.79 5.22 -14.65
CA LYS A 95 -3.36 4.65 -15.94
C LYS A 95 -1.93 5.01 -16.29
N THR A 96 -1.58 6.28 -16.20
CA THR A 96 -0.24 6.79 -16.52
C THR A 96 0.81 6.25 -15.54
N SER A 97 0.41 5.92 -14.31
CA SER A 97 1.25 5.30 -13.29
C SER A 97 1.41 3.78 -13.46
N GLY A 98 0.97 3.21 -14.59
CA GLY A 98 1.14 1.81 -14.93
C GLY A 98 0.06 0.87 -14.39
N TRP A 99 -1.04 1.41 -13.85
CA TRP A 99 -2.21 0.61 -13.48
C TRP A 99 -3.14 0.41 -14.66
N ARG A 100 -3.76 -0.77 -14.71
CA ARG A 100 -4.90 -1.02 -15.61
C ARG A 100 -6.19 -0.88 -14.82
N ILE A 101 -7.21 -0.31 -15.44
CA ILE A 101 -8.54 -0.20 -14.83
C ILE A 101 -9.03 -1.59 -14.41
N ASP A 102 -8.92 -2.60 -15.27
CA ASP A 102 -9.39 -3.95 -14.96
C ASP A 102 -8.67 -4.55 -13.74
N ASP A 103 -7.36 -4.29 -13.60
CA ASP A 103 -6.58 -4.79 -12.45
C ASP A 103 -7.07 -4.13 -11.15
N LEU A 104 -7.40 -2.83 -11.19
CA LEU A 104 -7.98 -2.10 -10.06
C LEU A 104 -9.38 -2.59 -9.74
N ALA A 105 -10.24 -2.82 -10.75
CA ALA A 105 -11.57 -3.35 -10.57
C ALA A 105 -11.56 -4.75 -9.93
N MET A 106 -10.66 -5.64 -10.38
CA MET A 106 -10.49 -6.97 -9.78
C MET A 106 -10.00 -6.88 -8.33
N LEU A 107 -9.08 -5.95 -8.03
CA LEU A 107 -8.64 -5.72 -6.66
C LEU A 107 -9.80 -5.21 -5.78
N SER A 108 -10.57 -4.22 -6.24
CA SER A 108 -11.72 -3.69 -5.50
C SER A 108 -12.76 -4.76 -5.21
N VAL A 109 -13.13 -5.57 -6.20
CA VAL A 109 -14.05 -6.70 -6.02
C VAL A 109 -13.49 -7.72 -5.03
N SER A 110 -12.18 -8.02 -5.11
CA SER A 110 -11.54 -8.94 -4.16
C SER A 110 -11.61 -8.41 -2.72
N LEU A 111 -11.31 -7.12 -2.52
CA LEU A 111 -11.31 -6.52 -1.19
C LEU A 111 -12.73 -6.44 -0.61
N LEU A 112 -13.72 -6.00 -1.40
CA LEU A 112 -15.13 -5.98 -1.00
C LEU A 112 -15.62 -7.36 -0.58
N TYR A 113 -15.35 -8.37 -1.40
CA TYR A 113 -15.73 -9.73 -1.12
C TYR A 113 -15.09 -10.27 0.17
N LEU A 114 -13.79 -10.01 0.38
CA LEU A 114 -13.12 -10.42 1.61
C LEU A 114 -13.65 -9.66 2.83
N LEU A 115 -13.93 -8.36 2.72
CA LEU A 115 -14.53 -7.57 3.80
C LEU A 115 -15.90 -8.12 4.21
N ALA A 116 -16.75 -8.44 3.23
CA ALA A 116 -18.05 -9.07 3.45
C ALA A 116 -17.96 -10.45 4.14
N LYS A 117 -16.82 -11.14 4.00
CA LYS A 117 -16.51 -12.44 4.64
C LYS A 117 -15.71 -12.32 5.93
N GLY A 118 -15.57 -11.13 6.52
CA GLY A 118 -14.84 -10.92 7.77
C GLY A 118 -13.31 -10.79 7.61
N GLY A 119 -12.84 -10.51 6.40
CA GLY A 119 -11.44 -10.20 6.06
C GLY A 119 -10.66 -11.34 5.39
N SER A 120 -11.26 -12.52 5.21
CA SER A 120 -10.63 -13.69 4.57
C SER A 120 -11.65 -14.64 3.95
N ALA A 121 -11.23 -15.42 2.95
CA ALA A 121 -12.03 -16.47 2.32
C ALA A 121 -11.15 -17.58 1.73
N GLN A 122 -11.75 -18.66 1.23
CA GLN A 122 -11.03 -19.67 0.46
C GLN A 122 -10.56 -19.11 -0.89
N TYR A 123 -9.34 -19.42 -1.31
CA TYR A 123 -8.76 -18.93 -2.56
C TYR A 123 -9.62 -19.33 -3.77
N LYS A 124 -10.12 -20.58 -3.78
CA LYS A 124 -11.01 -21.08 -4.84
C LYS A 124 -12.31 -20.29 -4.92
N GLU A 125 -12.91 -19.98 -3.77
CA GLU A 125 -14.16 -19.20 -3.68
C GLU A 125 -13.96 -17.79 -4.25
N LEU A 126 -12.88 -17.09 -3.85
CA LEU A 126 -12.55 -15.78 -4.41
C LEU A 126 -12.29 -15.86 -5.93
N LEU A 127 -11.58 -16.89 -6.40
CA LEU A 127 -11.30 -17.07 -7.81
C LEU A 127 -12.58 -17.26 -8.64
N GLU A 128 -13.53 -18.05 -8.14
CA GLU A 128 -14.84 -18.27 -8.79
C GLU A 128 -15.65 -16.98 -8.85
N VAL A 129 -15.69 -16.21 -7.76
CA VAL A 129 -16.35 -14.88 -7.72
C VAL A 129 -15.76 -13.96 -8.80
N LEU A 130 -14.43 -13.89 -8.89
CA LEU A 130 -13.78 -13.07 -9.92
C LEU A 130 -14.07 -13.59 -11.33
N LYS A 131 -14.03 -14.90 -11.58
CA LYS A 131 -14.35 -15.49 -12.88
C LYS A 131 -15.80 -15.25 -13.32
N SER A 132 -16.74 -15.16 -12.38
CA SER A 132 -18.13 -14.83 -12.69
C SER A 132 -18.30 -13.39 -13.20
N LYS A 133 -17.41 -12.48 -12.79
CA LYS A 133 -17.48 -11.04 -13.09
C LYS A 133 -16.55 -10.62 -14.22
N PHE A 134 -15.43 -11.31 -14.39
CA PHE A 134 -14.37 -10.97 -15.34
C PHE A 134 -14.05 -12.15 -16.26
N LYS A 135 -13.88 -11.88 -17.56
CA LYS A 135 -13.63 -12.92 -18.57
C LYS A 135 -12.14 -13.24 -18.73
N GLY A 136 -11.84 -14.52 -18.95
CA GLY A 136 -10.56 -15.00 -19.52
C GLY A 136 -9.45 -15.38 -18.53
N PRO A 137 -8.32 -15.92 -19.02
CA PRO A 137 -7.20 -16.44 -18.21
C PRO A 137 -6.41 -15.36 -17.44
N ARG A 138 -6.85 -14.10 -17.55
CA ARG A 138 -6.22 -12.95 -16.89
C ARG A 138 -6.57 -12.87 -15.40
N VAL A 139 -7.69 -13.48 -14.97
CA VAL A 139 -8.15 -13.42 -13.58
C VAL A 139 -7.08 -14.01 -12.65
N GLU A 140 -6.59 -15.21 -12.94
CA GLU A 140 -5.53 -15.87 -12.17
C GLU A 140 -4.23 -15.04 -12.18
N TYR A 141 -3.88 -14.45 -13.32
CA TYR A 141 -2.70 -13.60 -13.44
C TYR A 141 -2.79 -12.38 -12.51
N VAL A 142 -3.94 -11.68 -12.53
CA VAL A 142 -4.16 -10.49 -11.71
C VAL A 142 -4.21 -10.87 -10.23
N LEU A 143 -4.91 -11.95 -9.88
CA LEU A 143 -4.96 -12.43 -8.50
C LEU A 143 -3.55 -12.77 -7.97
N GLY A 144 -2.76 -13.51 -8.75
CA GLY A 144 -1.36 -13.80 -8.44
C GLY A 144 -0.49 -12.54 -8.36
N LYS A 145 -0.74 -11.54 -9.22
CA LYS A 145 -0.08 -10.24 -9.16
C LYS A 145 -0.41 -9.50 -7.86
N MET A 146 -1.67 -9.47 -7.41
CA MET A 146 -2.09 -8.82 -6.16
C MET A 146 -1.48 -9.47 -4.92
N LEU A 147 -1.34 -10.81 -4.93
CA LEU A 147 -0.62 -11.56 -3.90
C LEU A 147 0.87 -11.18 -3.84
N ARG A 148 1.56 -11.18 -5.00
CA ARG A 148 2.98 -10.81 -5.06
C ARG A 148 3.24 -9.36 -4.65
N MET A 149 2.32 -8.45 -4.98
CA MET A 149 2.39 -7.03 -4.64
C MET A 149 2.03 -6.74 -3.17
N GLY A 150 1.46 -7.71 -2.45
CA GLY A 150 1.09 -7.59 -1.03
C GLY A 150 -0.27 -6.94 -0.76
N TYR A 151 -1.10 -6.72 -1.80
CA TYR A 151 -2.48 -6.27 -1.63
C TYR A 151 -3.37 -7.39 -1.10
N LEU A 152 -3.05 -8.63 -1.45
CA LEU A 152 -3.62 -9.84 -0.87
C LEU A 152 -2.49 -10.66 -0.25
N GLU A 153 -2.86 -11.50 0.71
CA GLU A 153 -1.97 -12.49 1.31
C GLU A 153 -2.64 -13.85 1.29
N GLN A 154 -1.84 -14.90 1.13
CA GLN A 154 -2.32 -16.27 1.12
C GLN A 154 -1.61 -17.06 2.21
N ASP A 155 -2.38 -17.87 2.94
CA ASP A 155 -1.93 -18.78 3.98
C ASP A 155 -2.63 -20.14 3.76
N GLY A 156 -1.89 -21.11 3.23
CA GLY A 156 -2.48 -22.32 2.66
C GLY A 156 -3.50 -22.00 1.57
N ASP A 157 -4.71 -22.51 1.72
CA ASP A 157 -5.84 -22.25 0.81
C ASP A 157 -6.65 -21.00 1.17
N THR A 158 -6.31 -20.30 2.27
CA THR A 158 -7.01 -19.09 2.70
C THR A 158 -6.35 -17.86 2.12
N VAL A 159 -7.12 -16.99 1.49
CA VAL A 159 -6.71 -15.65 1.05
C VAL A 159 -7.31 -14.61 1.99
N LYS A 160 -6.50 -13.61 2.35
CA LYS A 160 -6.87 -12.51 3.24
C LYS A 160 -6.45 -11.18 2.66
N ILE A 161 -7.06 -10.10 3.16
CA ILE A 161 -6.62 -8.73 2.85
C ILE A 161 -5.14 -8.62 3.26
N GLY A 162 -4.30 -8.17 2.34
CA GLY A 162 -2.86 -8.02 2.57
C GLY A 162 -2.51 -6.72 3.29
N TRP A 163 -1.33 -6.66 3.90
CA TRP A 163 -0.86 -5.48 4.62
C TRP A 163 -0.89 -4.21 3.77
N ARG A 164 -0.61 -4.30 2.47
CA ARG A 164 -0.51 -3.14 1.59
C ARG A 164 -1.88 -2.49 1.36
N SER A 165 -2.93 -3.29 1.22
CA SER A 165 -4.30 -2.79 1.11
C SER A 165 -4.72 -2.01 2.35
N ARG A 166 -4.33 -2.47 3.56
CA ARG A 166 -4.60 -1.74 4.82
C ARG A 166 -3.88 -0.40 4.92
N VAL A 167 -2.85 -0.18 4.10
CA VAL A 167 -2.01 1.01 4.16
C VAL A 167 -2.38 2.02 3.09
N GLU A 168 -2.59 1.55 1.86
CA GLU A 168 -2.81 2.39 0.67
C GLU A 168 -4.30 2.62 0.36
N ILE A 169 -5.21 1.80 0.90
CA ILE A 169 -6.64 1.85 0.56
C ILE A 169 -7.43 2.17 1.82
N ASP A 170 -8.35 3.12 1.69
CA ASP A 170 -9.37 3.42 2.70
C ASP A 170 -10.46 2.33 2.61
N LEU A 171 -10.29 1.26 3.38
CA LEU A 171 -11.16 0.09 3.34
C LEU A 171 -12.57 0.38 3.86
N ASP A 172 -12.70 1.34 4.79
CA ASP A 172 -13.97 1.77 5.34
C ASP A 172 -14.77 2.48 4.24
N LYS A 173 -14.16 3.46 3.55
CA LYS A 173 -14.79 4.11 2.40
C LYS A 173 -15.12 3.14 1.28
N LEU A 174 -14.30 2.11 1.07
CA LEU A 174 -14.57 1.10 0.05
C LEU A 174 -15.87 0.34 0.33
N MET A 175 -16.18 0.04 1.60
CA MET A 175 -17.46 -0.57 1.99
C MET A 175 -18.63 0.39 1.82
N ASP A 176 -18.41 1.68 2.09
CA ASP A 176 -19.46 2.70 1.99
C ASP A 176 -19.87 3.04 0.55
N VAL A 177 -19.13 2.57 -0.47
CA VAL A 177 -19.47 2.79 -1.90
C VAL A 177 -20.80 2.12 -2.29
N GLU A 178 -21.41 1.29 -1.44
CA GLU A 178 -22.73 0.67 -1.69
C GLU A 178 -23.96 1.58 -1.41
N VAL A 179 -23.86 2.91 -1.47
CA VAL A 179 -25.04 3.80 -1.32
C VAL A 179 -25.31 4.74 -2.50
N GLU A 180 -24.39 4.94 -3.45
CA GLU A 180 -24.64 5.80 -4.63
C GLU A 180 -24.68 5.00 -5.95
N SER A 181 -25.52 3.95 -5.97
CA SER A 181 -25.97 3.32 -7.22
C SER A 181 -27.48 3.48 -7.33
N GLY A 182 -27.96 4.71 -7.47
CA GLY A 182 -29.39 4.99 -7.61
C GLY A 182 -29.80 6.43 -7.36
N ALA A 183 -29.24 7.40 -8.09
CA ALA A 183 -29.86 8.71 -8.26
C ALA A 183 -29.44 9.29 -9.61
N GLU A 184 -30.38 9.19 -10.56
CA GLU A 184 -30.56 9.93 -11.83
C GLU A 184 -29.45 9.93 -12.90
#